data_AF-A0A975JKG0-F1
#
_entry.id   AF-A0A975JKG0-F1
#
_cell.length_a   1.000
_cell.length_b   1.000
_cell.length_c   1.000
_cell.angle_alpha   90.00
_cell.angle_beta   90.00
_cell.angle_gamma   90.00
#
_symmetry.space_group_name_H-M   'P 1'
#
loop_
_entity.id
_entity.type
_entity.pdbx_description
1 polymer ?
#
loop_
_entity_poly.entity_id
_entity_poly.type
_entity_poly.pdbx_seq_one_letter_code
_entity_poly.pdbx_strand_id
1 'polypeptide(L)'
;MPTGLRNRVHVDFIVDAMENTEANWDYLTQGGRIRNIANVAIARLRMAGVPPPTLNITNIAGNTTGQFDFQRWELKIDRALAASPPGRRAADIGGKVAELGDTIAHESRHCEQWFRMAWLVARRRAQKGLRTSARDICEPLFIRNHMVGTAAIGSGPLLGLALQEAEAWYDSVYGRNKAFRKVNLAAKLRPTGNAIGTAWQDSNYARYQRGLAEEDDAFGIGTEVQRLYLAANHPTVPAARLVRHAPIAQGVANY
;
A
#
# COMPACT_ATOMS: atom_id res chain seq x y z
N MET A 1 -13.33 -3.84 13.54
CA MET A 1 -11.94 -3.85 14.04
C MET A 1 -11.02 -4.00 12.85
N PRO A 2 -10.04 -3.11 12.63
CA PRO A 2 -9.08 -3.26 11.53
C PRO A 2 -8.23 -4.53 11.69
N THR A 3 -7.78 -5.14 10.59
CA THR A 3 -6.88 -6.31 10.63
C THR A 3 -5.53 -6.00 9.97
N GLY A 4 -4.52 -6.82 10.27
CA GLY A 4 -3.22 -6.68 9.62
C GLY A 4 -2.53 -5.38 9.98
N LEU A 5 -1.78 -4.79 9.05
CA LEU A 5 -1.10 -3.50 9.24
C LEU A 5 -2.03 -2.37 9.72
N ARG A 6 -3.33 -2.43 9.45
CA ARG A 6 -4.30 -1.43 9.93
C ARG A 6 -4.61 -1.55 11.43
N ASN A 7 -4.20 -2.63 12.08
CA ASN A 7 -4.31 -2.75 13.54
C ASN A 7 -3.51 -1.61 14.19
N ARG A 8 -4.13 -0.97 15.19
CA ARG A 8 -3.59 0.20 15.89
C ARG A 8 -2.14 0.00 16.33
N VAL A 9 -1.80 -1.17 16.85
CA VAL A 9 -0.43 -1.46 17.30
C VAL A 9 0.60 -1.28 16.18
N HIS A 10 0.29 -1.69 14.95
CA HIS A 10 1.21 -1.57 13.82
C HIS A 10 1.28 -0.14 13.29
N VAL A 11 0.14 0.56 13.29
CA VAL A 11 0.04 1.99 12.94
C VAL A 11 0.91 2.82 13.89
N ASP A 12 0.82 2.59 15.20
CA ASP A 12 1.60 3.31 16.20
C ASP A 12 3.12 3.13 15.99
N PHE A 13 3.59 1.91 15.75
CA PHE A 13 5.01 1.69 15.43
C PHE A 13 5.48 2.46 14.17
N ILE A 14 4.61 2.60 13.16
CA ILE A 14 4.96 3.38 11.96
C ILE A 14 5.02 4.87 12.29
N VAL A 15 4.09 5.37 13.11
CA VAL A 15 4.09 6.77 13.59
C VAL A 15 5.35 7.07 14.42
N ASP A 16 5.74 6.18 15.34
CA ASP A 16 6.98 6.33 16.12
C ASP A 16 8.21 6.42 15.20
N ALA A 17 8.23 5.65 14.11
CA ALA A 17 9.30 5.69 13.12
C ALA A 17 9.32 7.01 12.34
N MET A 18 8.15 7.61 12.10
CA MET A 18 8.01 8.94 11.49
C MET A 18 8.58 10.01 12.42
N GLU A 19 8.21 9.99 13.71
CA GLU A 19 8.73 10.91 14.73
C GLU A 19 10.25 10.80 14.86
N ASN A 20 10.77 9.57 14.93
CA ASN A 20 12.22 9.34 14.97
C ASN A 20 12.92 9.83 13.68
N THR A 21 12.25 9.78 12.54
CA THR A 21 12.79 10.28 11.27
C THR A 21 12.84 11.80 11.24
N GLU A 22 11.82 12.48 11.77
CA GLU A 22 11.83 13.92 11.91
C GLU A 22 12.91 14.39 12.89
N ALA A 23 12.98 13.79 14.08
CA ALA A 23 13.93 14.15 15.12
C ALA A 23 15.39 14.04 14.64
N ASN A 24 15.65 13.12 13.70
CA ASN A 24 16.98 12.88 13.13
C ASN A 24 17.11 13.37 11.68
N TRP A 25 16.21 14.24 11.20
CA TRP A 25 16.12 14.60 9.78
C TRP A 25 17.45 15.05 9.19
N ASP A 26 18.18 15.92 9.88
CA ASP A 26 19.45 16.48 9.40
C ASP A 26 20.63 15.49 9.50
N TYR A 27 20.52 14.46 10.34
CA TYR A 27 21.53 13.41 10.48
C TYR A 27 21.30 12.25 9.51
N LEU A 28 20.10 12.14 8.94
CA LEU A 28 19.72 11.09 8.01
C LEU A 28 19.90 11.54 6.56
N THR A 29 20.56 10.72 5.75
CA THR A 29 20.49 10.83 4.29
C THR A 29 19.05 10.59 3.80
N GLN A 30 18.73 10.99 2.57
CA GLN A 30 17.43 10.68 1.94
C GLN A 30 17.08 9.19 2.06
N GLY A 31 18.04 8.31 1.75
CA GLY A 31 17.85 6.87 1.90
C GLY A 31 17.79 6.40 3.37
N GLY A 32 18.38 7.14 4.31
CA GLY A 32 18.23 6.91 5.75
C GLY A 32 16.81 7.19 6.23
N ARG A 33 16.23 8.32 5.82
CA ARG A 33 14.85 8.73 6.14
C ARG A 33 13.83 7.70 5.66
N ILE A 34 13.96 7.25 4.40
CA ILE A 34 13.10 6.20 3.82
C ILE A 34 13.26 4.89 4.59
N ARG A 35 14.51 4.44 4.82
CA ARG A 35 14.77 3.16 5.52
C ARG A 35 14.21 3.14 6.93
N ASN A 36 14.29 4.26 7.66
CA ASN A 36 13.85 4.32 9.04
C ASN A 36 12.36 3.95 9.18
N ILE A 37 11.51 4.52 8.30
CA ILE A 37 10.07 4.24 8.28
C ILE A 37 9.79 2.88 7.60
N ALA A 38 10.38 2.61 6.43
CA ALA A 38 10.10 1.41 5.65
C ALA A 38 10.50 0.12 6.37
N ASN A 39 11.63 0.10 7.07
CA ASN A 39 12.05 -1.08 7.82
C ASN A 39 11.07 -1.43 8.94
N VAL A 40 10.46 -0.42 9.58
CA VAL A 40 9.46 -0.65 10.61
C VAL A 40 8.18 -1.20 9.98
N ALA A 41 7.68 -0.60 8.89
CA ALA A 41 6.52 -1.12 8.16
C ALA A 41 6.73 -2.58 7.69
N ILE A 42 7.90 -2.90 7.13
CA ILE A 42 8.28 -4.26 6.71
C ILE A 42 8.35 -5.22 7.91
N ALA A 43 8.88 -4.77 9.05
CA ALA A 43 8.87 -5.57 10.27
C ALA A 43 7.44 -5.83 10.76
N ARG A 44 6.55 -4.84 10.66
CA ARG A 44 5.13 -5.01 11.02
C ARG A 44 4.40 -5.96 10.06
N LEU A 45 4.71 -5.95 8.77
CA LEU A 45 4.23 -6.95 7.81
C LEU A 45 4.60 -8.37 8.24
N ARG A 46 5.87 -8.59 8.59
CA ARG A 46 6.35 -9.89 9.09
C ARG A 46 5.59 -10.33 10.34
N MET A 47 5.38 -9.41 11.29
CA MET A 47 4.60 -9.70 12.50
C MET A 47 3.14 -10.04 12.19
N ALA A 48 2.58 -9.50 11.11
CA ALA A 48 1.25 -9.84 10.61
C ALA A 48 1.23 -11.13 9.76
N GLY A 49 2.34 -11.88 9.69
CA GLY A 49 2.45 -13.12 8.92
C GLY A 49 2.63 -12.92 7.42
N VAL A 50 2.88 -11.68 6.96
CA VAL A 50 3.10 -11.37 5.55
C VAL A 50 4.59 -11.54 5.22
N PRO A 51 4.95 -12.25 4.13
CA PRO A 51 6.33 -12.31 3.66
C PRO A 51 6.88 -10.89 3.43
N PRO A 52 8.04 -10.53 4.03
CA PRO A 52 8.56 -9.17 3.93
C PRO A 52 8.99 -8.87 2.48
N PRO A 53 8.63 -7.71 1.91
CA PRO A 53 9.14 -7.29 0.62
C PRO A 53 10.59 -6.82 0.74
N THR A 54 11.32 -6.82 -0.39
CA THR A 54 12.61 -6.13 -0.48
C THR A 54 12.36 -4.62 -0.61
N LEU A 55 13.16 -3.79 0.05
CA LEU A 55 13.10 -2.34 -0.12
C LEU A 55 14.02 -1.89 -1.26
N ASN A 56 13.49 -1.15 -2.22
CA ASN A 56 14.24 -0.53 -3.31
C ASN A 56 14.06 1.00 -3.29
N ILE A 57 15.15 1.72 -3.04
CA ILE A 57 15.17 3.18 -3.02
C ILE A 57 15.77 3.66 -4.34
N THR A 58 14.91 4.07 -5.25
CA THR A 58 15.25 4.46 -6.62
C THR A 58 14.57 5.77 -6.98
N ASN A 59 14.98 6.40 -8.08
CA ASN A 59 14.16 7.43 -8.69
C ASN A 59 13.06 6.72 -9.49
N ILE A 60 11.80 7.03 -9.20
CA ILE A 60 10.67 6.47 -9.93
C ILE A 60 10.29 7.47 -11.01
N ALA A 61 10.20 7.02 -12.26
CA ALA A 61 9.86 7.90 -13.37
C ALA A 61 8.39 8.38 -13.28
N GLY A 62 8.14 9.58 -13.78
CA GLY A 62 6.80 10.18 -13.79
C GLY A 62 6.47 10.89 -12.47
N ASN A 63 5.18 10.91 -12.12
CA ASN A 63 4.69 11.55 -10.89
C ASN A 63 4.38 10.51 -9.79
N THR A 64 5.11 9.41 -9.73
CA THR A 64 4.85 8.29 -8.80
C THR A 64 5.85 8.35 -7.66
N THR A 65 5.38 8.48 -6.42
CA THR A 65 6.23 8.59 -5.23
C THR A 65 6.52 7.25 -4.54
N GLY A 66 5.70 6.23 -4.78
CA GLY A 66 5.85 4.88 -4.27
C GLY A 66 5.19 3.84 -5.18
N GLN A 67 5.67 2.60 -5.11
CA GLN A 67 5.12 1.46 -5.85
C GLN A 67 5.48 0.13 -5.16
N PHE A 68 4.47 -0.70 -4.90
CA PHE A 68 4.66 -2.11 -4.62
C PHE A 68 4.66 -2.95 -5.91
N ASP A 69 5.80 -3.57 -6.22
CA ASP A 69 5.97 -4.53 -7.29
C ASP A 69 5.69 -5.95 -6.76
N PHE A 70 4.43 -6.37 -6.86
CA PHE A 70 4.00 -7.70 -6.41
C PHE A 70 4.60 -8.85 -7.23
N GLN A 71 5.08 -8.60 -8.45
CA GLN A 71 5.71 -9.66 -9.25
C GLN A 71 7.02 -10.07 -8.60
N ARG A 72 7.86 -9.09 -8.25
CA ARG A 72 9.17 -9.29 -7.62
C ARG A 72 9.11 -9.35 -6.10
N TRP A 73 7.99 -8.91 -5.52
CA TRP A 73 7.78 -8.73 -4.09
C TRP A 73 8.68 -7.62 -3.51
N GLU A 74 8.63 -6.45 -4.14
CA GLU A 74 9.52 -5.32 -3.86
C GLU A 74 8.73 -4.04 -3.56
N LEU A 75 9.11 -3.35 -2.48
CA LEU A 75 8.61 -2.03 -2.10
C LEU A 75 9.54 -0.96 -2.68
N LYS A 76 9.10 -0.23 -3.71
CA LYS A 76 9.86 0.85 -4.35
C LYS A 76 9.41 2.19 -3.80
N ILE A 77 10.33 2.98 -3.28
CA ILE A 77 10.06 4.35 -2.81
C ILE A 77 10.94 5.33 -3.57
N ASP A 78 10.33 6.40 -4.07
CA ASP A 78 11.07 7.45 -4.77
C ASP A 78 12.00 8.18 -3.79
N ARG A 79 13.29 8.19 -4.11
CA ARG A 79 14.30 8.91 -3.34
C ARG A 79 13.96 10.39 -3.19
N ALA A 80 13.38 11.01 -4.23
CA ALA A 80 13.04 12.43 -4.21
C ALA A 80 12.00 12.79 -3.13
N LEU A 81 11.18 11.82 -2.70
CA LEU A 81 10.17 12.02 -1.67
C LEU A 81 10.80 12.41 -0.31
N ALA A 82 11.99 11.91 -0.02
CA ALA A 82 12.73 12.19 1.21
C ALA A 82 13.73 13.34 1.09
N ALA A 83 13.69 14.10 -0.01
CA ALA A 83 14.52 15.28 -0.19
C ALA A 83 14.15 16.36 0.83
N SER A 84 15.16 17.14 1.26
CA SER A 84 14.92 18.27 2.14
C SER A 84 14.01 19.29 1.45
N PRO A 85 12.97 19.80 2.13
CA PRO A 85 12.12 20.85 1.58
C PRO A 85 12.92 22.15 1.36
N PRO A 86 12.50 23.01 0.41
CA PRO A 86 13.15 24.31 0.18
C PRO A 86 13.12 25.22 1.42
N GLY A 87 12.03 25.15 2.20
CA GLY A 87 11.93 25.77 3.53
C GLY A 87 12.44 24.82 4.61
N ARG A 88 13.26 25.30 5.53
CA ARG A 88 13.75 24.51 6.68
C ARG A 88 12.90 24.69 7.95
N ARG A 89 11.64 25.10 7.81
CA ARG A 89 10.75 25.23 8.98
C ARG A 89 10.35 23.84 9.44
N ALA A 90 10.15 23.68 10.74
CA ALA A 90 9.69 22.41 11.32
C ALA A 90 8.42 21.88 10.61
N ALA A 91 7.45 22.76 10.33
CA ALA A 91 6.25 22.40 9.59
C ALA A 91 6.49 21.88 8.16
N ASP A 92 7.53 22.37 7.47
CA ASP A 92 7.87 21.92 6.11
C ASP A 92 8.49 20.51 6.16
N ILE A 93 9.33 20.25 7.16
CA ILE A 93 9.93 18.92 7.42
C ILE A 93 8.84 17.94 7.85
N GLY A 94 7.98 18.33 8.79
CA GLY A 94 6.85 17.53 9.25
C GLY A 94 5.91 17.15 8.10
N GLY A 95 5.58 18.10 7.22
CA GLY A 95 4.83 17.82 6.00
C GLY A 95 5.50 16.77 5.10
N LYS A 96 6.84 16.77 5.00
CA LYS A 96 7.58 15.78 4.22
C LYS A 96 7.63 14.41 4.88
N VAL A 97 7.81 14.34 6.18
CA VAL A 97 7.75 13.07 6.94
C VAL A 97 6.35 12.46 6.84
N ALA A 98 5.30 13.29 6.95
CA ALA A 98 3.92 12.90 6.75
C ALA A 98 3.67 12.27 5.37
N GLU A 99 4.12 12.92 4.29
CA GLU A 99 4.01 12.40 2.92
C GLU A 99 4.77 11.08 2.71
N LEU A 100 5.97 10.97 3.32
CA LEU A 100 6.80 9.77 3.25
C LEU A 100 6.17 8.59 4.01
N GLY A 101 5.65 8.83 5.22
CA GLY A 101 4.99 7.82 6.04
C GLY A 101 3.70 7.29 5.42
N ASP A 102 2.87 8.19 4.89
CA ASP A 102 1.67 7.88 4.11
C ASP A 102 2.00 6.93 2.94
N THR A 103 2.95 7.34 2.09
CA THR A 103 3.37 6.57 0.90
C THR A 103 3.89 5.18 1.29
N ILE A 104 4.76 5.08 2.30
CA ILE A 104 5.31 3.80 2.74
C ILE A 104 4.23 2.88 3.32
N ALA A 105 3.33 3.41 4.14
CA ALA A 105 2.26 2.63 4.74
C ALA A 105 1.25 2.14 3.68
N HIS A 106 0.91 3.00 2.73
CA HIS A 106 0.06 2.67 1.58
C HIS A 106 0.62 1.50 0.78
N GLU A 107 1.87 1.62 0.30
CA GLU A 107 2.49 0.58 -0.53
C GLU A 107 2.78 -0.71 0.28
N SER A 108 3.07 -0.59 1.57
CA SER A 108 3.19 -1.75 2.46
C SER A 108 1.85 -2.49 2.60
N ARG A 109 0.72 -1.77 2.58
CA ARG A 109 -0.60 -2.40 2.63
C ARG A 109 -0.92 -3.17 1.36
N HIS A 110 -0.47 -2.71 0.19
CA HIS A 110 -0.55 -3.52 -1.03
C HIS A 110 0.21 -4.85 -0.91
N CYS A 111 1.36 -4.87 -0.25
CA CYS A 111 2.08 -6.13 0.02
C CYS A 111 1.23 -7.12 0.80
N GLU A 112 0.59 -6.67 1.87
CA GLU A 112 -0.34 -7.49 2.65
C GLU A 112 -1.56 -7.96 1.83
N GLN A 113 -2.15 -7.07 1.05
CA GLN A 113 -3.34 -7.37 0.26
C GLN A 113 -3.05 -8.46 -0.78
N TRP A 114 -1.95 -8.36 -1.52
CA TRP A 114 -1.56 -9.38 -2.49
C TRP A 114 -1.25 -10.73 -1.84
N PHE A 115 -0.64 -10.72 -0.66
CA PHE A 115 -0.38 -11.96 0.08
C PHE A 115 -1.68 -12.62 0.52
N ARG A 116 -2.64 -11.84 1.04
CA ARG A 116 -3.95 -12.37 1.47
C ARG A 116 -4.79 -12.84 0.29
N MET A 117 -4.67 -12.23 -0.88
CA MET A 117 -5.25 -12.78 -2.12
C MET A 117 -4.62 -14.12 -2.50
N ALA A 118 -3.29 -14.27 -2.37
CA ALA A 118 -2.61 -15.57 -2.56
C ALA A 118 -3.08 -16.62 -1.52
N TRP A 119 -3.22 -16.22 -0.26
CA TRP A 119 -3.76 -17.06 0.81
C TRP A 119 -5.21 -17.49 0.54
N LEU A 120 -6.05 -16.60 0.02
CA LEU A 120 -7.41 -16.91 -0.41
C LEU A 120 -7.44 -17.96 -1.53
N VAL A 121 -6.56 -17.86 -2.52
CA VAL A 121 -6.45 -18.88 -3.59
C VAL A 121 -6.04 -20.22 -2.99
N ALA A 122 -5.05 -20.25 -2.08
CA ALA A 122 -4.62 -21.47 -1.40
C ALA A 122 -5.75 -22.13 -0.62
N ARG A 123 -6.52 -21.34 0.15
CA ARG A 123 -7.72 -21.80 0.84
C ARG A 123 -8.74 -22.40 -0.12
N ARG A 124 -9.10 -21.69 -1.20
CA ARG A 124 -10.11 -22.14 -2.18
C ARG A 124 -9.71 -23.46 -2.85
N ARG A 125 -8.42 -23.68 -3.08
CA ARG A 125 -7.92 -24.95 -3.63
C ARG A 125 -7.97 -26.08 -2.60
N ALA A 126 -7.53 -25.81 -1.37
CA ALA A 126 -7.59 -26.79 -0.28
C ALA A 126 -9.03 -27.25 0.00
N GLN A 127 -10.01 -26.34 -0.04
CA GLN A 127 -11.44 -26.67 0.11
C GLN A 127 -11.99 -27.59 -1.00
N LYS A 128 -11.38 -27.57 -2.18
CA LYS A 128 -11.71 -28.46 -3.30
C LYS A 128 -10.93 -29.78 -3.26
N GLY A 129 -10.14 -30.02 -2.21
CA GLY A 129 -9.26 -31.19 -2.10
C GLY A 129 -8.11 -31.21 -3.12
N LEU A 130 -7.78 -30.06 -3.72
CA LEU A 130 -6.75 -29.99 -4.76
C LEU A 130 -5.36 -29.91 -4.14
N ARG A 131 -4.45 -30.77 -4.60
CA ARG A 131 -3.02 -30.58 -4.35
C ARG A 131 -2.60 -29.20 -4.88
N THR A 132 -1.90 -28.46 -4.03
CA THR A 132 -1.60 -27.06 -4.28
C THR A 132 -0.10 -26.85 -4.14
N SER A 133 0.55 -26.41 -5.22
CA SER A 133 1.93 -25.95 -5.23
C SER A 133 1.99 -24.43 -5.16
N ALA A 134 3.16 -23.87 -4.82
CA ALA A 134 3.37 -22.42 -4.82
C ALA A 134 3.07 -21.81 -6.21
N ARG A 135 3.41 -22.53 -7.29
CA ARG A 135 3.13 -22.13 -8.67
C ARG A 135 1.63 -21.99 -8.94
N ASP A 136 0.83 -22.96 -8.50
CA ASP A 136 -0.64 -22.94 -8.65
C ASP A 136 -1.30 -21.70 -8.00
N ILE A 137 -0.64 -21.10 -7.01
CA ILE A 137 -1.09 -19.89 -6.33
C ILE A 137 -0.57 -18.64 -7.02
N CYS A 138 0.72 -18.63 -7.34
CA CYS A 138 1.43 -17.45 -7.82
C CYS A 138 1.11 -17.10 -9.28
N GLU A 139 1.00 -18.08 -10.19
CA GLU A 139 0.80 -17.82 -11.62
C GLU A 139 -0.51 -17.09 -11.93
N PRO A 140 -1.68 -17.49 -11.40
CA PRO A 140 -2.93 -16.77 -11.66
C PRO A 140 -2.93 -15.32 -11.15
N LEU A 141 -2.05 -15.03 -10.18
CA LEU A 141 -1.89 -13.72 -9.57
C LEU A 141 -0.74 -12.92 -10.18
N PHE A 142 -0.02 -13.49 -11.15
CA PHE A 142 1.18 -12.92 -11.78
C PHE A 142 2.31 -12.61 -10.78
N ILE A 143 2.37 -13.32 -9.66
CA ILE A 143 3.43 -13.20 -8.66
C ILE A 143 4.59 -14.10 -9.10
N ARG A 144 5.79 -13.55 -9.35
CA ARG A 144 6.96 -14.35 -9.76
C ARG A 144 7.76 -14.85 -8.56
N ASN A 145 7.64 -14.19 -7.42
CA ASN A 145 8.25 -14.64 -6.18
C ASN A 145 7.45 -15.79 -5.55
N HIS A 146 7.83 -17.03 -5.86
CA HIS A 146 7.13 -18.23 -5.37
C HIS A 146 7.16 -18.42 -3.84
N MET A 147 8.02 -17.70 -3.10
CA MET A 147 7.98 -17.76 -1.62
C MET A 147 6.63 -17.30 -1.08
N VAL A 148 5.95 -16.39 -1.78
CA VAL A 148 4.61 -15.91 -1.43
C VAL A 148 3.59 -17.06 -1.47
N GLY A 149 3.64 -17.88 -2.52
CA GLY A 149 2.78 -19.06 -2.66
C GLY A 149 3.07 -20.11 -1.60
N THR A 150 4.35 -20.37 -1.30
CA THR A 150 4.75 -21.28 -0.21
C THR A 150 4.24 -20.78 1.14
N ALA A 151 4.40 -19.50 1.45
CA ALA A 151 3.90 -18.91 2.69
C ALA A 151 2.37 -18.97 2.79
N ALA A 152 1.67 -18.68 1.69
CA ALA A 152 0.20 -18.74 1.61
C ALA A 152 -0.34 -20.16 1.91
N ILE A 153 0.32 -21.20 1.40
CA ILE A 153 -0.02 -22.60 1.69
C ILE A 153 0.22 -22.93 3.17
N GLY A 154 1.32 -22.42 3.75
CA GLY A 154 1.68 -22.65 5.15
C GLY A 154 0.88 -21.84 6.19
N SER A 155 0.06 -20.88 5.77
CA SER A 155 -0.60 -19.93 6.67
C SER A 155 -1.87 -20.46 7.37
N GLY A 156 -2.29 -21.70 7.08
CA GLY A 156 -3.50 -22.28 7.67
C GLY A 156 -4.80 -21.67 7.12
N PRO A 157 -5.92 -21.73 7.85
CA PRO A 157 -7.21 -21.23 7.36
C PRO A 157 -7.33 -19.70 7.45
N LEU A 158 -7.70 -19.06 6.33
CA LEU A 158 -8.10 -17.65 6.29
C LEU A 158 -9.58 -17.51 6.69
N LEU A 159 -9.87 -16.75 7.75
CA LEU A 159 -11.18 -16.69 8.40
C LEU A 159 -11.61 -15.25 8.77
N GLY A 160 -12.90 -15.10 9.11
CA GLY A 160 -13.46 -13.88 9.66
C GLY A 160 -13.29 -12.66 8.75
N LEU A 161 -12.94 -11.52 9.35
CA LEU A 161 -12.79 -10.27 8.61
C LEU A 161 -11.65 -10.31 7.60
N ALA A 162 -10.55 -11.01 7.90
CA ALA A 162 -9.43 -11.15 6.97
C ALA A 162 -9.82 -11.89 5.68
N LEU A 163 -10.75 -12.84 5.77
CA LEU A 163 -11.34 -13.51 4.61
C LEU A 163 -12.19 -12.53 3.78
N GLN A 164 -13.07 -11.76 4.43
CA GLN A 164 -13.95 -10.80 3.74
C GLN A 164 -13.14 -9.73 3.00
N GLU A 165 -12.09 -9.20 3.64
CA GLU A 165 -11.16 -8.25 3.03
C GLU A 165 -10.46 -8.87 1.81
N ALA A 166 -9.89 -10.07 1.94
CA ALA A 166 -9.22 -10.75 0.84
C ALA A 166 -10.15 -11.03 -0.34
N GLU A 167 -11.41 -11.38 -0.07
CA GLU A 167 -12.43 -11.59 -1.10
C GLU A 167 -12.77 -10.29 -1.84
N ALA A 168 -12.94 -9.19 -1.11
CA ALA A 168 -13.20 -7.87 -1.71
C ALA A 168 -12.04 -7.41 -2.60
N TRP A 169 -10.79 -7.56 -2.13
CA TRP A 169 -9.61 -7.21 -2.92
C TRP A 169 -9.44 -8.14 -4.13
N TYR A 170 -9.63 -9.44 -3.96
CA TYR A 170 -9.57 -10.40 -5.06
C TYR A 170 -10.60 -10.08 -6.13
N ASP A 171 -11.85 -9.78 -5.75
CA ASP A 171 -12.91 -9.44 -6.68
C ASP A 171 -12.63 -8.14 -7.44
N SER A 172 -11.97 -7.18 -6.79
CA SER A 172 -11.50 -5.93 -7.40
C SER A 172 -10.38 -6.14 -8.43
N VAL A 173 -9.36 -6.93 -8.08
CA VAL A 173 -8.15 -7.08 -8.91
C VAL A 173 -8.30 -8.17 -9.97
N TYR A 174 -8.81 -9.34 -9.60
CA TYR A 174 -8.81 -10.55 -10.43
C TYR A 174 -10.22 -11.05 -10.78
N GLY A 175 -11.22 -10.69 -9.99
CA GLY A 175 -12.58 -11.19 -10.11
C GLY A 175 -13.51 -10.27 -10.90
N ARG A 176 -14.74 -10.14 -10.39
CA ARG A 176 -15.89 -9.57 -11.11
C ARG A 176 -15.71 -8.08 -11.45
N ASN A 177 -14.91 -7.35 -10.67
CA ASN A 177 -14.72 -5.91 -10.83
C ASN A 177 -13.42 -5.56 -11.59
N LYS A 178 -12.66 -6.53 -12.10
CA LYS A 178 -11.40 -6.29 -12.81
C LYS A 178 -11.52 -5.35 -14.02
N ALA A 179 -12.66 -5.39 -14.73
CA ALA A 179 -12.92 -4.54 -15.88
C ALA A 179 -13.12 -3.07 -15.45
N PHE A 180 -13.87 -2.87 -14.35
CA PHE A 180 -14.03 -1.56 -13.72
C PHE A 180 -12.67 -1.02 -13.24
N ARG A 181 -11.82 -1.88 -12.66
CA ARG A 181 -10.43 -1.51 -12.31
C ARG A 181 -9.60 -1.08 -13.51
N LYS A 182 -9.59 -1.88 -14.57
CA LYS A 182 -8.86 -1.56 -15.81
C LYS A 182 -9.27 -0.19 -16.35
N VAL A 183 -10.56 0.11 -16.37
CA VAL A 183 -11.10 1.41 -16.82
C VAL A 183 -10.65 2.56 -15.91
N ASN A 184 -10.77 2.43 -14.60
CA ASN A 184 -10.41 3.51 -13.68
C ASN A 184 -8.89 3.77 -13.62
N LEU A 185 -8.08 2.73 -13.77
CA LEU A 185 -6.62 2.87 -13.83
C LEU A 185 -6.13 3.42 -15.18
N ALA A 186 -6.64 2.89 -16.30
CA ALA A 186 -6.14 3.24 -17.64
C ALA A 186 -6.73 4.55 -18.17
N ALA A 187 -8.02 4.76 -17.95
CA ALA A 187 -8.78 5.64 -18.83
C ALA A 187 -8.94 7.05 -18.28
N LYS A 188 -8.51 7.32 -17.03
CA LYS A 188 -8.89 8.53 -16.29
C LYS A 188 -10.40 8.82 -16.39
N LEU A 189 -11.23 7.80 -16.68
CA LEU A 189 -12.59 7.99 -17.16
C LEU A 189 -13.46 8.46 -16.01
N ARG A 190 -14.15 9.57 -16.27
CA ARG A 190 -15.11 10.22 -15.39
C ARG A 190 -16.41 9.42 -15.45
N PRO A 191 -17.13 9.21 -14.34
CA PRO A 191 -18.50 8.74 -14.43
C PRO A 191 -19.28 9.78 -15.25
N THR A 192 -19.82 9.36 -16.38
CA THR A 192 -20.74 10.15 -17.19
C THR A 192 -22.10 10.15 -16.50
N GLY A 193 -22.38 11.23 -15.77
CA GLY A 193 -23.68 11.48 -15.14
C GLY A 193 -23.66 12.84 -14.45
N ASN A 194 -24.65 13.68 -14.72
CA ASN A 194 -24.71 15.12 -14.40
C ASN A 194 -24.81 15.47 -12.89
N ALA A 195 -24.37 14.60 -11.98
CA ALA A 195 -24.56 14.75 -10.54
C ALA A 195 -23.30 14.42 -9.73
N ILE A 196 -22.13 14.87 -10.20
CA ILE A 196 -20.88 14.68 -9.46
C ILE A 196 -20.20 16.03 -9.27
N GLY A 197 -20.24 16.53 -8.04
CA GLY A 197 -19.69 17.83 -7.65
C GLY A 197 -18.17 17.94 -7.78
N THR A 198 -17.67 19.17 -7.66
CA THR A 198 -16.25 19.56 -7.74
C THR A 198 -15.30 18.70 -6.90
N ALA A 199 -15.77 18.16 -5.77
CA ALA A 199 -15.00 17.25 -4.90
C ALA A 199 -14.43 16.00 -5.61
N TRP A 200 -15.03 15.55 -6.72
CA TRP A 200 -14.59 14.37 -7.49
C TRP A 200 -13.53 14.71 -8.56
N GLN A 201 -13.38 16.00 -8.89
CA GLN A 201 -12.34 16.50 -9.79
C GLN A 201 -11.04 16.81 -9.03
N ASP A 202 -11.14 17.12 -7.74
CA ASP A 202 -10.05 17.69 -6.95
C ASP A 202 -9.13 16.66 -6.27
N SER A 203 -9.41 15.36 -6.37
CA SER A 203 -8.50 14.32 -5.86
C SER A 203 -8.55 13.02 -6.67
N ASN A 204 -7.39 12.38 -6.86
CA ASN A 204 -7.32 11.00 -7.36
C ASN A 204 -8.11 10.03 -6.45
N TYR A 205 -8.19 10.35 -5.16
CA TYR A 205 -8.82 9.55 -4.10
C TYR A 205 -10.33 9.31 -4.30
N ALA A 206 -11.09 10.32 -4.75
CA ALA A 206 -12.53 10.20 -4.97
C ALA A 206 -12.91 9.13 -6.01
N ARG A 207 -11.98 8.77 -6.91
CA ARG A 207 -12.16 7.73 -7.94
C ARG A 207 -12.07 6.32 -7.37
N TYR A 208 -11.36 6.14 -6.27
CA TYR A 208 -11.05 4.84 -5.68
C TYR A 208 -12.08 4.41 -4.63
N GLN A 209 -12.63 5.36 -3.89
CA GLN A 209 -13.67 5.15 -2.86
C GLN A 209 -14.96 4.48 -3.37
N ARG A 210 -15.16 4.35 -4.69
CA ARG A 210 -16.37 3.76 -5.29
C ARG A 210 -16.12 2.55 -6.19
N GLY A 211 -15.01 1.86 -6.05
CA GLY A 211 -14.92 0.50 -6.61
C GLY A 211 -13.56 -0.17 -6.69
N LEU A 212 -12.53 0.36 -6.02
CA LEU A 212 -11.25 -0.32 -5.84
C LEU A 212 -11.01 -0.57 -4.35
N ALA A 213 -11.52 -1.70 -3.84
CA ALA A 213 -11.50 -2.02 -2.41
C ALA A 213 -10.09 -2.06 -1.80
N GLU A 214 -9.12 -2.55 -2.57
CA GLU A 214 -7.69 -2.61 -2.26
C GLU A 214 -7.06 -1.22 -2.18
N GLU A 215 -7.43 -0.31 -3.08
CA GLU A 215 -6.89 1.04 -3.08
C GLU A 215 -7.46 1.82 -1.90
N ASP A 216 -8.79 1.82 -1.74
CA ASP A 216 -9.45 2.52 -0.63
C ASP A 216 -8.91 2.09 0.73
N ASP A 217 -8.67 0.78 0.90
CA ASP A 217 -8.07 0.23 2.11
C ASP A 217 -6.58 0.64 2.30
N ALA A 218 -5.78 0.68 1.23
CA ALA A 218 -4.39 1.14 1.28
C ALA A 218 -4.28 2.64 1.56
N PHE A 219 -5.17 3.46 0.98
CA PHE A 219 -5.31 4.87 1.33
C PHE A 219 -5.73 5.07 2.79
N GLY A 220 -6.62 4.21 3.28
CA GLY A 220 -7.12 4.28 4.65
C GLY A 220 -6.01 4.17 5.69
N ILE A 221 -4.99 3.32 5.48
CA ILE A 221 -3.85 3.25 6.39
C ILE A 221 -2.88 4.43 6.22
N GLY A 222 -2.58 4.81 4.98
CA GLY A 222 -1.66 5.90 4.70
C GLY A 222 -2.15 7.24 5.27
N THR A 223 -3.43 7.52 5.08
CA THR A 223 -4.10 8.69 5.67
C THR A 223 -4.10 8.63 7.20
N GLU A 224 -4.28 7.45 7.79
CA GLU A 224 -4.33 7.30 9.24
C GLU A 224 -2.98 7.55 9.90
N VAL A 225 -1.88 6.99 9.37
CA VAL A 225 -0.52 7.26 9.91
C VAL A 225 -0.17 8.74 9.78
N GLN A 226 -0.51 9.35 8.64
CA GLN A 226 -0.30 10.77 8.38
C GLN A 226 -1.06 11.63 9.39
N ARG A 227 -2.35 11.35 9.58
CA ARG A 227 -3.24 12.09 10.49
C ARG A 227 -2.74 12.01 11.93
N LEU A 228 -2.35 10.82 12.39
CA LEU A 228 -1.89 10.62 13.76
C LEU A 228 -0.59 11.36 14.03
N TYR A 229 0.38 11.20 13.14
CA TYR A 229 1.67 11.88 13.25
C TYR A 229 1.52 13.41 13.25
N LEU A 230 0.75 13.97 12.30
CA LEU A 230 0.54 15.42 12.23
C LEU A 230 -0.27 15.95 13.42
N ALA A 231 -1.29 15.23 13.89
CA ALA A 231 -2.05 15.66 15.05
C ALA A 231 -1.19 15.73 16.32
N ALA A 232 -0.22 14.82 16.48
CA ALA A 232 0.68 14.79 17.62
C ALA A 232 1.80 15.84 17.53
N ASN A 233 2.39 16.03 16.35
CA ASN A 233 3.65 16.77 16.20
C ASN A 233 3.49 18.12 15.48
N HIS A 234 2.48 18.26 14.61
CA HIS A 234 2.28 19.41 13.72
C HIS A 234 0.79 19.78 13.57
N PRO A 235 0.08 20.12 14.66
CA PRO A 235 -1.39 20.25 14.64
C PRO A 235 -1.91 21.37 13.72
N THR A 236 -1.05 22.33 13.34
CA THR A 236 -1.37 23.42 12.41
C THR A 236 -1.10 23.06 10.95
N VAL A 237 -0.41 21.94 10.69
CA VAL A 237 -0.17 21.45 9.34
C VAL A 237 -1.37 20.59 8.94
N PRO A 238 -2.15 21.00 7.92
CA PRO A 238 -3.26 20.17 7.47
C PRO A 238 -2.70 18.86 6.92
N ALA A 239 -3.39 17.75 7.17
CA ALA A 239 -3.10 16.49 6.50
C ALA A 239 -3.08 16.73 4.98
N ALA A 240 -1.93 16.50 4.36
CA ALA A 240 -1.77 16.76 2.94
C ALA A 240 -2.67 15.81 2.17
N ARG A 241 -3.50 16.34 1.26
CA ARG A 241 -4.24 15.51 0.31
C ARG A 241 -3.22 14.76 -0.55
N LEU A 242 -3.36 13.44 -0.62
CA LEU A 242 -2.43 12.53 -1.29
C LEU A 242 -1.93 13.06 -2.64
N VAL A 243 -0.61 13.16 -2.76
CA VAL A 243 0.06 13.42 -4.03
C VAL A 243 0.51 12.09 -4.61
N ARG A 244 -0.28 11.61 -5.59
CA ARG A 244 0.12 10.72 -6.70
C ARG A 244 1.09 9.58 -6.35
N HIS A 245 0.53 8.45 -5.94
CA HIS A 245 1.19 7.15 -6.01
C HIS A 245 0.49 6.30 -7.09
N ALA A 246 1.15 5.26 -7.55
CA ALA A 246 0.63 4.38 -8.57
C ALA A 246 0.87 2.93 -8.14
N PRO A 247 -0.21 2.20 -7.79
CA PRO A 247 -0.18 0.75 -7.65
C PRO A 247 -0.03 0.16 -9.06
N ILE A 248 1.17 0.23 -9.61
CA ILE A 248 1.39 -0.21 -10.97
C ILE A 248 1.42 -1.74 -10.96
N ALA A 249 0.30 -2.34 -11.35
CA ALA A 249 0.24 -3.69 -11.91
C ALA A 249 0.91 -3.72 -13.29
N GLN A 250 2.20 -3.37 -13.36
CA GLN A 250 3.03 -3.55 -14.56
C GLN A 250 3.21 -5.05 -14.71
N GLY A 251 2.33 -5.64 -15.51
CA GLY A 251 2.19 -7.07 -15.63
C GLY A 251 0.85 -7.52 -16.22
N VAL A 252 -0.20 -6.71 -16.09
CA VAL A 252 -1.54 -7.04 -16.65
C VAL A 252 -1.76 -6.37 -18.02
N ALA A 253 -0.81 -5.55 -18.49
CA ALA A 253 -0.82 -4.99 -19.83
C ALA A 253 0.25 -5.70 -20.68
N ASN A 254 -0.16 -6.79 -21.33
CA ASN A 254 0.25 -7.24 -22.68
C ASN A 254 -0.18 -8.71 -22.90
N TYR A 255 -1.47 -9.01 -22.71
CA TYR A 255 -2.20 -10.10 -23.39
C TYR A 255 -3.67 -9.70 -23.51
#